data_AF-A0A3N5ZP77-F1
#
_entry.id   AF-A0A3N5ZP77-F1
#
_cell.length_a   1.000
_cell.length_b   1.000
_cell.length_c   1.000
_cell.angle_alpha   90.00
_cell.angle_beta   90.00
_cell.angle_gamma   90.00
#
_symmetry.space_group_name_H-M   'P 1'
#
loop_
_entity.id
_entity.type
_entity.pdbx_description
1 polymer ?
#
loop_
_entity_poly.entity_id
_entity_poly.type
_entity_poly.pdbx_seq_one_letter_code
_entity_poly.pdbx_strand_id
1 'polypeptide(L)'
;MKNRVTRLLVAGLLTVALAASGRTCLAQDPLDENPEFKRMYLELSKEDRERFDKYFSSLSPEERRSLMAHAVATKRAMIAVEHVYARCYPAADTQQSLVIAPFPTGVQPLTEEEVRQLQALKLCGKLQIEGYGLMGSGPKIRVVLIMQKQVPSRVEFALPTEGTLILAQTDTGWLLLPDQYEASQKTVRIQPSTSSNENRTSVDFDIGNGRGGSDAFRWPD
;
A
#
# COMPACT_ATOMS: atom_id res chain seq x y z
N MET A 1 -28.26 74.58 51.49
CA MET A 1 -29.00 73.67 52.42
C MET A 1 -29.28 72.39 51.64
N LYS A 2 -28.39 71.38 51.71
CA LYS A 2 -28.46 70.18 52.58
C LYS A 2 -29.79 69.42 52.50
N ASN A 3 -29.78 68.29 51.77
CA ASN A 3 -30.27 66.94 52.13
C ASN A 3 -30.09 66.03 50.89
N ARG A 4 -29.05 65.17 50.74
CA ARG A 4 -28.70 63.88 51.39
C ARG A 4 -29.72 62.74 51.17
N VAL A 5 -29.21 61.67 50.54
CA VAL A 5 -29.64 60.25 50.55
C VAL A 5 -30.87 59.96 49.67
N THR A 6 -30.78 59.14 48.61
CA THR A 6 -30.76 57.66 48.72
C THR A 6 -30.02 57.00 47.54
N ARG A 7 -29.01 56.19 47.88
CA ARG A 7 -28.43 55.15 47.02
C ARG A 7 -29.45 54.01 46.90
N LEU A 8 -29.87 53.63 45.69
CA LEU A 8 -30.25 52.26 45.31
C LEU A 8 -30.72 52.27 43.85
N LEU A 9 -29.86 51.79 42.96
CA LEU A 9 -30.21 50.99 41.78
C LEU A 9 -28.93 50.63 41.02
N VAL A 10 -28.01 49.99 41.75
CA VAL A 10 -27.08 49.02 41.17
C VAL A 10 -27.83 47.69 41.20
N ALA A 11 -28.63 47.42 40.18
CA ALA A 11 -29.21 46.11 39.84
C ALA A 11 -30.23 46.33 38.73
N GLY A 12 -29.85 46.08 37.48
CA GLY A 12 -30.81 46.15 36.37
C GLY A 12 -30.24 46.40 34.98
N LEU A 13 -28.93 46.20 34.78
CA LEU A 13 -28.30 46.37 33.46
C LEU A 13 -27.26 45.29 33.16
N LEU A 14 -27.42 44.11 33.78
CA LEU A 14 -26.52 42.98 33.58
C LEU A 14 -27.25 41.62 33.64
N THR A 15 -28.38 41.49 32.95
CA THR A 15 -29.08 40.18 32.93
C THR A 15 -29.92 39.90 31.69
N VAL A 16 -29.66 40.50 30.51
CA VAL A 16 -30.26 40.00 29.25
C VAL A 16 -29.31 40.18 28.07
N ALA A 17 -28.08 39.70 28.20
CA ALA A 17 -27.16 39.52 27.07
C ALA A 17 -26.42 38.17 27.13
N LEU A 18 -27.02 37.18 27.82
CA LEU A 18 -26.54 35.79 27.88
C LEU A 18 -27.56 34.76 27.36
N ALA A 19 -28.69 35.21 26.80
CA ALA A 19 -29.72 34.34 26.22
C ALA A 19 -29.71 34.30 24.67
N ALA A 20 -28.70 34.89 24.02
CA ALA A 20 -28.52 34.85 22.56
C ALA A 20 -27.24 34.09 22.11
N SER A 21 -26.55 33.43 23.04
CA SER A 21 -25.55 32.40 22.74
C SER A 21 -26.17 30.99 22.78
N GLY A 22 -27.49 30.89 22.64
CA GLY A 22 -28.21 29.66 22.29
C GLY A 22 -28.02 29.31 20.82
N ARG A 23 -26.82 29.46 20.26
CA ARG A 23 -26.42 28.58 19.17
C ARG A 23 -26.43 27.21 19.80
N THR A 24 -27.49 26.46 19.55
CA THR A 24 -27.39 25.01 19.43
C THR A 24 -26.27 24.76 18.44
N CYS A 25 -25.03 24.72 18.94
CA CYS A 25 -24.00 23.89 18.36
C CYS A 25 -24.59 22.49 18.47
N LEU A 26 -25.38 22.09 17.47
CA LEU A 26 -25.51 20.68 17.15
C LEU A 26 -24.08 20.18 17.19
N ALA A 27 -23.76 19.32 18.17
CA ALA A 27 -22.46 18.69 18.22
C ALA A 27 -22.33 18.01 16.86
N GLN A 28 -21.61 18.65 15.93
CA GLN A 28 -21.32 18.07 14.64
C GLN A 28 -20.60 16.78 15.00
N ASP A 29 -21.12 15.66 14.49
CA ASP A 29 -20.43 14.39 14.62
C ASP A 29 -18.99 14.64 14.18
N PRO A 30 -17.97 14.42 15.03
CA PRO A 30 -16.60 14.75 14.67
C PRO A 30 -16.15 14.05 13.38
N LEU A 31 -16.81 12.97 12.98
CA LEU A 31 -16.60 12.30 11.71
C LEU A 31 -17.10 13.12 10.50
N ASP A 32 -18.09 13.99 10.65
CA ASP A 32 -18.58 14.89 9.60
C ASP A 32 -17.53 15.95 9.21
N GLU A 33 -16.52 16.19 10.04
CA GLU A 33 -15.38 17.05 9.69
C GLU A 33 -14.51 16.46 8.57
N ASN A 34 -14.55 15.13 8.37
CA ASN A 34 -13.82 14.44 7.31
C ASN A 34 -14.69 13.33 6.68
N PRO A 35 -15.46 13.63 5.62
CA PRO A 35 -16.42 12.70 5.03
C PRO A 35 -15.77 11.45 4.45
N GLU A 36 -14.51 11.52 4.01
CA GLU A 36 -13.77 10.35 3.53
C GLU A 36 -13.38 9.42 4.67
N PHE A 37 -12.90 9.98 5.77
CA PHE A 37 -12.67 9.20 6.99
C PHE A 37 -13.97 8.55 7.49
N LYS A 38 -15.08 9.31 7.49
CA LYS A 38 -16.40 8.77 7.87
C LYS A 38 -16.79 7.56 7.02
N ARG A 39 -16.53 7.59 5.71
CA ARG A 39 -16.76 6.42 4.84
C ARG A 39 -15.90 5.22 5.25
N MET A 40 -14.60 5.42 5.47
CA MET A 40 -13.69 4.35 5.93
C MET A 40 -14.14 3.76 7.27
N TYR A 41 -14.56 4.62 8.20
CA TYR A 41 -15.08 4.20 9.50
C TYR A 41 -16.34 3.34 9.36
N LEU A 42 -17.24 3.67 8.43
CA LEU A 42 -18.45 2.88 8.18
C LEU A 42 -18.20 1.51 7.54
N GLU A 43 -17.04 1.30 6.91
CA GLU A 43 -16.61 0.00 6.38
C GLU A 43 -16.13 -0.96 7.48
N LEU A 44 -15.82 -0.44 8.67
CA LEU A 44 -15.38 -1.25 9.81
C LEU A 44 -16.52 -2.15 10.33
N SER A 45 -16.13 -3.33 10.82
CA SER A 45 -17.05 -4.21 11.53
C SER A 45 -17.65 -3.49 12.75
N LYS A 46 -18.80 -3.98 13.25
CA LYS A 46 -19.43 -3.38 14.43
C LYS A 46 -18.47 -3.40 15.64
N GLU A 47 -17.77 -4.51 15.86
CA GLU A 47 -16.82 -4.67 16.96
C GLU A 47 -15.62 -3.71 16.82
N ASP A 48 -15.11 -3.54 15.60
CA ASP A 48 -14.01 -2.61 15.34
C ASP A 48 -14.43 -1.16 15.53
N ARG A 49 -15.66 -0.80 15.14
CA ARG A 49 -16.21 0.53 15.40
C ARG A 49 -16.33 0.81 16.88
N GLU A 50 -16.87 -0.11 17.67
CA GLU A 50 -16.98 0.08 19.14
C GLU A 50 -15.62 0.25 19.81
N ARG A 51 -14.61 -0.54 19.40
CA ARG A 51 -13.23 -0.37 19.86
C ARG A 51 -12.67 0.99 19.45
N PHE A 52 -12.88 1.36 18.19
CA PHE A 52 -12.42 2.64 17.65
C PHE A 52 -13.06 3.82 18.36
N ASP A 53 -14.38 3.81 18.57
CA ASP A 53 -15.12 4.90 19.22
C ASP A 53 -14.63 5.15 20.64
N LYS A 54 -14.33 4.08 21.39
CA LYS A 54 -13.76 4.18 22.73
C LYS A 54 -12.40 4.89 22.71
N TYR A 55 -11.53 4.50 21.78
CA TYR A 55 -10.22 5.14 21.62
C TYR A 55 -10.35 6.59 21.12
N PHE A 56 -11.12 6.82 20.06
CA PHE A 56 -11.33 8.11 19.43
C PHE A 56 -11.94 9.13 20.40
N SER A 57 -12.87 8.69 21.26
CA SER A 57 -13.46 9.54 22.30
C SER A 57 -12.47 9.96 23.39
N SER A 58 -11.39 9.19 23.60
CA SER A 58 -10.33 9.54 24.57
C SER A 58 -9.34 10.61 24.05
N LEU A 59 -9.35 10.88 22.74
CA LEU A 59 -8.49 11.87 22.10
C LEU A 59 -9.07 13.27 22.19
N SER A 60 -8.19 14.28 22.23
CA SER A 60 -8.55 15.69 22.07
C SER A 60 -9.05 15.98 20.63
N PRO A 61 -9.78 17.09 20.40
CA PRO A 61 -10.25 17.44 19.05
C PRO A 61 -9.12 17.58 18.00
N GLU A 62 -7.95 18.06 18.41
CA GLU A 62 -6.79 18.18 17.51
C GLU A 62 -6.21 16.81 17.14
N GLU A 63 -6.05 15.92 18.12
CA GLU A 63 -5.59 14.55 17.89
C GLU A 63 -6.56 13.76 17.01
N ARG A 64 -7.88 13.95 17.19
CA ARG A 64 -8.89 13.34 16.31
C ARG A 64 -8.72 13.78 14.87
N ARG A 65 -8.58 15.09 14.61
CA ARG A 65 -8.36 15.62 13.25
C ARG A 65 -7.08 15.08 12.63
N SER A 66 -5.98 15.06 13.40
CA SER A 66 -4.71 14.50 12.96
C SER A 66 -4.83 13.01 12.60
N LEU A 67 -5.50 12.22 13.45
CA LEU A 67 -5.74 10.80 13.22
C LEU A 67 -6.59 10.57 11.97
N MET A 68 -7.68 11.31 11.79
CA MET A 68 -8.54 11.18 10.60
C MET A 68 -7.78 11.51 9.32
N ALA A 69 -7.03 12.62 9.33
CA ALA A 69 -6.21 13.02 8.20
C ALA A 69 -5.13 11.98 7.88
N HIS A 70 -4.45 11.45 8.90
CA HIS A 70 -3.45 10.40 8.74
C HIS A 70 -4.04 9.11 8.19
N ALA A 71 -5.19 8.67 8.70
CA ALA A 71 -5.86 7.46 8.22
C ALA A 71 -6.27 7.58 6.75
N VAL A 72 -6.83 8.72 6.35
CA VAL A 72 -7.16 9.01 4.95
C VAL A 72 -5.91 9.04 4.07
N ALA A 73 -4.85 9.74 4.50
CA ALA A 73 -3.59 9.80 3.76
C ALA A 73 -2.98 8.41 3.56
N THR A 74 -2.96 7.59 4.63
CA THR A 74 -2.48 6.20 4.57
C THR A 74 -3.33 5.38 3.61
N LYS A 75 -4.66 5.43 3.70
CA LYS A 75 -5.56 4.68 2.81
C LYS A 75 -5.36 5.06 1.34
N ARG A 76 -5.19 6.34 1.04
CA ARG A 76 -4.91 6.84 -0.32
C ARG A 76 -3.55 6.42 -0.84
N ALA A 77 -2.56 6.26 0.04
CA ALA A 77 -1.23 5.81 -0.33
C ALA A 77 -1.13 4.30 -0.54
N MET A 78 -2.14 3.53 -0.11
CA MET A 78 -2.13 2.08 -0.21
C MET A 78 -2.36 1.60 -1.65
N ILE A 79 -1.64 0.54 -2.02
CA ILE A 79 -1.80 -0.15 -3.30
C ILE A 79 -1.98 -1.65 -3.07
N ALA A 80 -2.58 -2.31 -4.06
CA ALA A 80 -2.56 -3.75 -4.16
C ALA A 80 -1.54 -4.19 -5.22
N VAL A 81 -0.68 -5.14 -4.89
CA VAL A 81 0.32 -5.71 -5.79
C VAL A 81 -0.04 -7.15 -6.09
N GLU A 82 -0.46 -7.38 -7.33
CA GLU A 82 -0.55 -8.71 -7.90
C GLU A 82 0.84 -9.13 -8.36
N HIS A 83 1.40 -10.20 -7.81
CA HIS A 83 2.76 -10.61 -8.11
C HIS A 83 2.81 -12.02 -8.71
N VAL A 84 3.80 -12.22 -9.57
CA VAL A 84 4.18 -13.52 -10.12
C VAL A 84 5.68 -13.66 -9.99
N TYR A 85 6.12 -14.75 -9.37
CA TYR A 85 7.51 -15.10 -9.22
C TYR A 85 7.83 -16.27 -10.14
N ALA A 86 8.87 -16.11 -10.96
CA ALA A 86 9.28 -17.11 -11.91
C ALA A 86 10.80 -17.28 -11.89
N ARG A 87 11.25 -18.53 -11.94
CA ARG A 87 12.64 -18.87 -12.17
C ARG A 87 12.86 -19.16 -13.64
N CYS A 88 13.86 -18.53 -14.24
CA CYS A 88 14.33 -18.86 -15.57
C CYS A 88 15.58 -19.73 -15.44
N TYR A 89 15.54 -20.93 -16.00
CA TYR A 89 16.68 -21.82 -16.16
C TYR A 89 17.24 -21.60 -17.56
N PRO A 90 18.39 -20.89 -17.70
CA PRO A 90 18.95 -20.60 -19.02
C PRO A 90 19.26 -21.90 -19.77
N ALA A 91 18.99 -21.92 -21.08
CA ALA A 91 19.46 -23.01 -21.93
C ALA A 91 21.00 -22.95 -22.05
N ALA A 92 21.63 -24.11 -22.19
CA ALA A 92 23.06 -24.18 -22.55
C ALA A 92 23.31 -23.68 -23.98
N ASP A 93 22.30 -23.77 -24.86
CA ASP A 93 22.34 -23.27 -26.22
C ASP A 93 21.40 -22.07 -26.40
N THR A 94 21.98 -20.93 -26.79
CA THR A 94 21.26 -19.68 -27.08
C THR A 94 20.30 -19.76 -28.27
N GLN A 95 20.32 -20.85 -29.05
CA GLN A 95 19.34 -21.07 -30.12
C GLN A 95 17.99 -21.59 -29.61
N GLN A 96 17.90 -22.01 -28.34
CA GLN A 96 16.63 -22.47 -27.76
C GLN A 96 15.75 -21.28 -27.35
N SER A 97 14.53 -21.23 -27.88
CA SER A 97 13.50 -20.28 -27.47
C SER A 97 13.06 -20.50 -26.02
N LEU A 98 12.54 -19.46 -25.36
CA LEU A 98 11.94 -19.57 -24.03
C LEU A 98 10.75 -20.54 -24.04
N VAL A 99 10.84 -21.60 -23.24
CA VAL A 99 9.76 -22.55 -22.97
C VAL A 99 9.17 -22.24 -21.61
N ILE A 100 7.86 -21.97 -21.56
CA ILE A 100 7.15 -21.78 -20.30
C ILE A 100 6.63 -23.13 -19.83
N ALA A 101 6.98 -23.51 -18.60
CA ALA A 101 6.51 -24.77 -18.01
C ALA A 101 4.97 -24.74 -17.90
N PRO A 102 4.28 -25.87 -18.22
CA PRO A 102 2.83 -25.92 -18.17
C PRO A 102 2.30 -25.68 -16.76
N PHE A 103 1.15 -25.02 -16.67
CA PHE A 103 0.47 -24.73 -15.42
C PHE A 103 -0.59 -25.80 -15.11
N PRO A 104 -0.95 -26.00 -13.83
CA PRO A 104 -2.15 -26.76 -13.49
C PRO A 104 -3.38 -26.22 -14.22
N THR A 105 -4.25 -27.12 -14.69
CA THR A 105 -5.48 -26.76 -15.40
C THR A 105 -6.33 -25.81 -14.55
N GLY A 106 -6.76 -24.69 -15.14
CA GLY A 106 -7.56 -23.66 -14.45
C GLY A 106 -6.74 -22.57 -13.74
N VAL A 107 -5.40 -22.64 -13.80
CA VAL A 107 -4.50 -21.60 -13.27
C VAL A 107 -3.75 -20.97 -14.44
N GLN A 108 -3.90 -19.66 -14.61
CA GLN A 108 -3.18 -18.88 -15.61
C GLN A 108 -2.42 -17.75 -14.91
N PRO A 109 -1.21 -18.02 -14.39
CA PRO A 109 -0.47 -17.04 -13.60
C PRO A 109 0.14 -15.95 -14.49
N LEU A 110 0.31 -16.19 -15.79
CA LEU A 110 0.79 -15.21 -16.78
C LEU A 110 -0.29 -14.96 -17.84
N THR A 111 -0.49 -13.71 -18.21
CA THR A 111 -1.39 -13.33 -19.31
C THR A 111 -0.75 -13.66 -20.66
N GLU A 112 -1.54 -13.76 -21.73
CA GLU A 112 -1.03 -13.97 -23.09
C GLU A 112 -0.09 -12.85 -23.54
N GLU A 113 -0.41 -11.60 -23.16
CA GLU A 113 0.44 -10.45 -23.46
C GLU A 113 1.78 -10.52 -22.73
N GLU A 114 1.79 -10.95 -21.46
CA GLU A 114 3.04 -11.18 -20.72
C GLU A 114 3.86 -12.29 -21.39
N VAL A 115 3.23 -13.41 -21.77
CA VAL A 115 3.93 -14.48 -22.49
C VAL A 115 4.57 -13.95 -23.77
N ARG A 116 3.85 -13.13 -24.54
CA ARG A 116 4.36 -12.50 -25.77
C ARG A 116 5.54 -11.57 -25.48
N GLN A 117 5.44 -10.74 -24.45
CA GLN A 117 6.52 -9.85 -24.01
C GLN A 117 7.75 -10.62 -23.55
N LEU A 118 7.56 -11.71 -22.81
CA LEU A 118 8.64 -12.58 -22.34
C LEU A 118 9.32 -13.35 -23.48
N GLN A 119 8.57 -13.75 -24.51
CA GLN A 119 9.14 -14.36 -25.71
C GLN A 119 9.90 -13.34 -26.58
N ALA A 120 9.50 -12.06 -26.53
CA ALA A 120 10.21 -10.97 -27.20
C ALA A 120 11.51 -10.59 -26.45
N LEU A 121 11.57 -10.80 -25.14
CA LEU A 121 12.83 -10.83 -24.43
C LEU A 121 13.64 -12.01 -25.00
N LYS A 122 14.88 -11.76 -25.42
CA LYS A 122 15.80 -12.81 -25.91
C LYS A 122 16.29 -13.72 -24.77
N LEU A 123 15.40 -14.11 -23.86
CA LEU A 123 15.63 -15.10 -22.82
C LEU A 123 15.54 -16.48 -23.47
N CYS A 124 16.53 -17.32 -23.19
CA CYS A 124 16.61 -18.70 -23.69
C CYS A 124 16.46 -19.66 -22.52
N GLY A 125 15.77 -20.78 -22.70
CA GLY A 125 15.64 -21.83 -21.67
C GLY A 125 14.23 -22.02 -21.14
N LYS A 126 14.10 -22.38 -19.87
CA LYS A 126 12.81 -22.79 -19.26
C LYS A 126 12.37 -21.81 -18.17
N LEU A 127 11.16 -21.28 -18.29
CA LEU A 127 10.52 -20.48 -17.25
C LEU A 127 9.62 -21.37 -16.37
N GLN A 128 9.84 -21.35 -15.06
CA GLN A 128 9.05 -22.06 -14.06
C GLN A 128 8.46 -21.06 -13.06
N ILE A 129 7.16 -21.13 -12.80
CA ILE A 129 6.51 -20.28 -11.79
C ILE A 129 6.77 -20.88 -10.41
N GLU A 130 7.23 -20.04 -9.49
CA GLU A 130 7.53 -20.36 -8.09
C GLU A 130 6.35 -20.00 -7.18
N GLY A 131 5.64 -18.92 -7.51
CA GLY A 131 4.51 -18.44 -6.73
C GLY A 131 3.82 -17.27 -7.41
N TYR A 132 2.57 -17.03 -7.02
CA TYR A 132 1.81 -15.86 -7.44
C TYR A 132 0.77 -15.53 -6.38
N GLY A 133 0.31 -14.28 -6.34
CA GLY A 133 -0.68 -13.86 -5.36
C GLY A 133 -1.01 -12.38 -5.42
N LEU A 134 -1.86 -11.96 -4.50
CA LEU A 134 -2.24 -10.57 -4.31
C LEU A 134 -1.83 -10.13 -2.91
N MET A 135 -1.23 -8.94 -2.80
CA MET A 135 -0.82 -8.36 -1.55
C MET A 135 -1.31 -6.92 -1.42
N GLY A 136 -1.70 -6.50 -0.22
CA GLY A 136 -2.16 -5.14 0.02
C GLY A 136 -3.61 -4.91 -0.41
N SER A 137 -3.98 -3.64 -0.53
CA SER A 137 -5.35 -3.23 -0.90
C SER A 137 -5.32 -1.86 -1.56
N GLY A 138 -6.28 -1.57 -2.43
CA GLY A 138 -6.34 -0.29 -3.16
C GLY A 138 -6.20 -0.50 -4.67
N PRO A 139 -5.77 0.54 -5.41
CA PRO A 139 -5.46 0.42 -6.84
C PRO A 139 -4.48 -0.73 -7.09
N LYS A 140 -4.81 -1.56 -8.07
CA LYS A 140 -4.05 -2.77 -8.37
C LYS A 140 -2.96 -2.49 -9.40
N ILE A 141 -1.72 -2.83 -9.06
CA ILE A 141 -0.61 -2.96 -10.00
C ILE A 141 -0.19 -4.41 -10.08
N ARG A 142 0.50 -4.77 -11.16
CA ARG A 142 0.97 -6.13 -11.40
C ARG A 142 2.48 -6.17 -11.60
N VAL A 143 3.14 -7.13 -10.95
CA VAL A 143 4.59 -7.32 -11.03
C VAL A 143 4.92 -8.76 -11.40
N VAL A 144 5.63 -8.95 -12.52
CA VAL A 144 6.14 -10.26 -12.93
C VAL A 144 7.65 -10.26 -12.73
N LEU A 145 8.13 -10.96 -11.70
CA LEU A 145 9.54 -11.03 -11.36
C LEU A 145 10.13 -12.37 -11.83
N ILE A 146 11.11 -12.27 -12.72
CA ILE A 146 11.85 -13.39 -13.30
C ILE A 146 13.29 -13.35 -12.79
N MET A 147 13.71 -14.42 -12.13
CA MET A 147 15.08 -14.54 -11.61
C MET A 147 15.79 -15.76 -12.20
N GLN A 148 17.08 -15.62 -12.46
CA GLN A 148 17.95 -16.69 -12.94
C GLN A 148 18.91 -17.18 -11.84
N LYS A 149 19.26 -16.31 -10.90
CA LYS A 149 20.21 -16.58 -9.81
C LYS A 149 19.95 -15.69 -8.61
N GLN A 150 20.49 -16.05 -7.46
CA GLN A 150 20.41 -15.21 -6.27
C GLN A 150 21.07 -13.84 -6.52
N VAL A 151 20.43 -12.77 -6.03
CA VAL A 151 21.07 -11.45 -6.00
C VAL A 151 22.17 -11.42 -4.94
N PRO A 152 23.34 -10.83 -5.20
CA PRO A 152 24.43 -10.79 -4.23
C PRO A 152 24.17 -9.77 -3.10
N SER A 153 23.29 -8.80 -3.33
CA SER A 153 22.93 -7.75 -2.37
C SER A 153 21.56 -7.16 -2.69
N ARG A 154 21.08 -6.27 -1.82
CA ARG A 154 19.79 -5.59 -2.00
C ARG A 154 19.75 -4.78 -3.29
N VAL A 155 18.70 -4.98 -4.07
CA VAL A 155 18.30 -4.14 -5.20
C VAL A 155 16.87 -3.64 -5.00
N GLU A 156 16.57 -2.45 -5.50
CA GLU A 156 15.24 -1.85 -5.42
C GLU A 156 14.83 -1.25 -6.76
N PHE A 157 13.56 -1.43 -7.11
CA PHE A 157 12.95 -0.86 -8.31
C PHE A 157 11.71 -0.07 -7.91
N ALA A 158 11.52 1.08 -8.56
CA ALA A 158 10.25 1.79 -8.45
C ALA A 158 9.12 0.93 -9.03
N LEU A 159 7.94 1.03 -8.44
CA LEU A 159 6.73 0.42 -8.96
C LEU A 159 6.00 1.44 -9.85
N PRO A 160 5.32 1.00 -10.92
CA PRO A 160 4.54 1.92 -11.72
C PRO A 160 3.34 2.45 -10.93
N THR A 161 2.84 3.62 -11.33
CA THR A 161 1.58 4.18 -10.78
C THR A 161 0.38 3.28 -11.12
N GLU A 162 0.39 2.65 -12.29
CA GLU A 162 -0.63 1.71 -12.76
C GLU A 162 -0.06 0.67 -13.75
N GLY A 163 -0.81 -0.41 -13.99
CA GLY A 163 -0.46 -1.41 -15.00
C GLY A 163 0.52 -2.50 -14.52
N THR A 164 1.33 -3.00 -15.45
CA THR A 164 2.22 -4.16 -15.25
C THR A 164 3.67 -3.77 -15.39
N LEU A 165 4.52 -4.27 -14.47
CA LEU A 165 5.97 -4.21 -14.56
C LEU A 165 6.55 -5.63 -14.61
N ILE A 166 7.27 -5.96 -15.68
CA ILE A 166 8.07 -7.19 -15.76
C ILE A 166 9.52 -6.85 -15.40
N LEU A 167 10.05 -7.55 -14.40
CA LEU A 167 11.43 -7.47 -13.92
C LEU A 167 12.14 -8.77 -14.29
N ALA A 168 13.07 -8.74 -15.24
CA ALA A 168 13.81 -9.93 -15.64
C ALA A 168 15.30 -9.80 -15.33
N GLN A 169 15.80 -10.69 -14.47
CA GLN A 169 17.23 -10.84 -14.22
C GLN A 169 17.89 -11.58 -15.38
N THR A 170 18.97 -10.99 -15.88
CA THR A 170 19.84 -11.55 -16.92
C THR A 170 21.28 -11.60 -16.41
N ASP A 171 22.18 -12.20 -17.17
CA ASP A 171 23.60 -12.24 -16.82
C ASP A 171 24.26 -10.85 -16.78
N THR A 172 23.78 -9.91 -17.58
CA THR A 172 24.33 -8.56 -17.68
C THR A 172 23.63 -7.54 -16.78
N GLY A 173 22.55 -7.92 -16.09
CA GLY A 173 21.79 -7.02 -15.22
C GLY A 173 20.28 -7.26 -15.27
N TRP A 174 19.51 -6.20 -15.03
CA TRP A 174 18.05 -6.24 -15.00
C TRP A 174 17.45 -5.64 -16.25
N LEU A 175 16.46 -6.32 -16.82
CA LEU A 175 15.58 -5.81 -17.86
C LEU A 175 14.23 -5.45 -17.24
N LEU A 176 13.67 -4.33 -17.68
CA LEU A 176 12.39 -3.79 -17.25
C LEU A 176 11.48 -3.73 -18.48
N LEU A 177 10.25 -4.24 -18.37
CA LEU A 177 9.20 -4.01 -19.36
C LEU A 177 7.93 -3.44 -18.70
N PRO A 178 7.39 -2.32 -19.22
CA PRO A 178 8.02 -1.46 -20.23
C PRO A 178 9.34 -0.86 -19.71
N ASP A 179 10.22 -0.47 -20.62
CA ASP A 179 11.51 0.16 -20.30
C ASP A 179 11.35 1.58 -19.73
N GLN A 180 10.22 2.21 -20.04
CA GLN A 180 9.76 3.48 -19.48
C GLN A 180 8.34 3.35 -18.93
N TYR A 181 8.15 3.81 -17.70
CA TYR A 181 6.85 3.92 -17.05
C TYR A 181 6.86 5.10 -16.08
N GLU A 182 5.68 5.57 -15.69
CA GLU A 182 5.55 6.56 -14.63
C GLU A 182 5.85 5.89 -13.29
N ALA A 183 7.03 6.17 -12.75
CA ALA A 183 7.47 5.64 -11.47
C ALA A 183 6.72 6.28 -10.31
N SER A 184 6.13 5.45 -9.46
CA SER A 184 5.59 5.88 -8.16
C SER A 184 6.71 6.00 -7.11
N GLN A 185 6.36 6.54 -5.93
CA GLN A 185 7.24 6.52 -4.76
C GLN A 185 7.33 5.13 -4.10
N LYS A 186 6.52 4.16 -4.56
CA LYS A 186 6.52 2.78 -4.05
C LYS A 186 7.58 1.96 -4.75
N THR A 187 8.11 0.95 -4.06
CA THR A 187 9.23 0.16 -4.55
C THR A 187 9.07 -1.32 -4.24
N VAL A 188 9.61 -2.16 -5.12
CA VAL A 188 9.89 -3.56 -4.81
C VAL A 188 11.36 -3.69 -4.42
N ARG A 189 11.62 -4.40 -3.32
CA ARG A 189 12.95 -4.74 -2.83
C ARG A 189 13.20 -6.21 -3.03
N ILE A 190 14.37 -6.54 -3.57
CA ILE A 190 14.82 -7.91 -3.79
C ILE A 190 16.19 -8.04 -3.13
N GLN A 191 16.36 -9.02 -2.24
CA GLN A 191 17.60 -9.18 -1.48
C GLN A 191 17.80 -10.63 -1.04
N PRO A 192 19.03 -11.04 -0.68
CA PRO A 192 19.23 -12.27 0.07
C PRO A 192 18.33 -12.28 1.31
N SER A 193 17.76 -13.44 1.64
CA SER A 193 16.95 -13.56 2.86
C SER A 193 17.81 -13.27 4.07
N THR A 194 17.30 -12.44 4.97
CA THR A 194 17.94 -12.16 6.26
C THR A 194 17.61 -13.22 7.30
N SER A 195 16.78 -14.22 6.94
CA SER A 195 16.55 -15.41 7.77
C SER A 195 17.78 -16.33 7.72
N SER A 196 17.84 -17.32 8.62
CA SER A 196 18.95 -18.28 8.74
C SER A 196 19.24 -19.15 7.49
N ASN A 197 18.54 -18.92 6.37
CA ASN A 197 18.72 -19.64 5.12
C ASN A 197 19.35 -18.70 4.06
N GLU A 198 20.67 -18.73 3.97
CA GLU A 198 21.44 -17.87 3.06
C GLU A 198 21.14 -18.15 1.58
N ASN A 199 20.56 -19.31 1.23
CA ASN A 199 20.21 -19.70 -0.14
C ASN A 199 18.82 -19.22 -0.60
N ARG A 200 18.28 -18.16 0.01
CA ARG A 200 16.94 -17.63 -0.33
C ARG A 200 16.98 -16.19 -0.80
N THR A 201 15.99 -15.81 -1.60
CA THR A 201 15.73 -14.41 -1.95
C THR A 201 14.38 -13.97 -1.41
N SER A 202 14.38 -12.90 -0.63
CA SER A 202 13.18 -12.23 -0.16
C SER A 202 12.78 -11.13 -1.14
N VAL A 203 11.47 -10.99 -1.34
CA VAL A 203 10.87 -9.96 -2.20
C VAL A 203 9.82 -9.21 -1.38
N ASP A 204 10.04 -7.91 -1.18
CA ASP A 204 9.20 -7.05 -0.35
C ASP A 204 8.69 -5.84 -1.13
N PHE A 205 7.38 -5.64 -1.18
CA PHE A 205 6.72 -4.51 -1.80
C PHE A 205 6.36 -3.44 -0.77
N ASP A 206 6.70 -2.17 -1.02
CA ASP A 206 6.08 -1.05 -0.32
C ASP A 206 4.64 -0.90 -0.82
N ILE A 207 3.68 -1.26 0.02
CA ILE A 207 2.25 -1.23 -0.30
C ILE A 207 1.54 0.00 0.28
N GLY A 208 2.29 1.02 0.73
CA GLY A 208 1.74 2.29 1.21
C GLY A 208 1.49 2.41 2.70
N ASN A 209 1.42 1.29 3.42
CA ASN A 209 1.30 1.23 4.88
C ASN A 209 2.43 0.40 5.53
N GLY A 210 3.55 0.25 4.82
CA GLY A 210 4.66 -0.60 5.20
C GLY A 210 5.09 -1.49 4.04
N ARG A 211 6.01 -2.41 4.34
CA ARG A 211 6.44 -3.44 3.39
C ARG A 211 5.80 -4.77 3.70
N GLY A 212 5.25 -5.42 2.68
CA GLY A 212 4.80 -6.81 2.74
C GLY A 212 5.62 -7.66 1.76
N GLY A 213 5.91 -8.90 2.12
CA GLY A 213 6.77 -9.77 1.32
C GLY A 213 6.92 -11.16 1.89
N SER A 214 7.73 -11.97 1.22
CA SER A 214 8.11 -13.30 1.67
C SER A 214 9.44 -13.72 1.04
N ASP A 215 9.99 -14.84 1.53
CA ASP A 215 10.99 -15.59 0.76
C ASP A 215 10.33 -16.15 -0.50
N ALA A 216 10.68 -15.58 -1.65
CA ALA A 216 10.05 -15.89 -2.94
C ALA A 216 10.81 -16.99 -3.71
N PHE A 217 12.13 -17.09 -3.51
CA PHE A 217 12.97 -18.05 -4.22
C PHE A 217 13.87 -18.82 -3.27
N ARG A 218 14.10 -20.10 -3.60
CA ARG A 218 15.10 -20.97 -2.96
C ARG A 218 16.10 -21.46 -3.99
N TRP A 219 17.37 -21.14 -3.79
CA TRP A 219 18.47 -21.48 -4.67
C TRP A 219 19.11 -22.82 -4.24
N PRO A 220 19.63 -23.61 -5.19
CA PRO A 220 20.50 -24.74 -4.85
C PRO A 220 21.79 -24.23 -4.18
N ASP A 221 22.32 -25.03 -3.26
CA ASP A 221 23.59 -24.77 -2.58
C ASP A 221 24.80 -24.95 -3.51
#